data_AF-A0A1A2VLL5-F1
#
_entry.id   AF-A0A1A2VLL5-F1
#
_cell.length_a   1.000
_cell.length_b   1.000
_cell.length_c   1.000
_cell.angle_alpha   90.00
_cell.angle_beta   90.00
_cell.angle_gamma   90.00
#
_symmetry.space_group_name_H-M   'P 1'
#
loop_
_entity.id
_entity.type
_entity.pdbx_description
1 polymer ?
#
loop_
_entity_poly.entity_id
_entity_poly.type
_entity_poly.pdbx_seq_one_letter_code
_entity_poly.pdbx_strand_id
1 'polypeptide(L)'
;MFSWPELGTRVTLRYRRPPGSVPPLTDAVGHLLAVDPVVRVRTKTGAVVEVSPDDVVALRVLTDAPVRTSEIRALEHAAAVATPGAERVWLEGWLLRAGDGVDFAVPLDVSARAGTVAAIADWYERRGLTPRLAIADRLLPLPPGLSAERTERVLVRDVAPPAPDAPEPGPTTVARAALSDAPDGTRWVGLSAAGNDPATAAACEALLAGAAARGATRAYLVADGTGVLPLADALGFRAHHSRRYFPARSPAWDTV
;
A
#
# COMPACT_ATOMS: atom_id res chain seq x y z
N MET A 1 25.02 -10.94 23.67
CA MET A 1 25.23 -10.07 22.50
C MET A 1 24.18 -10.44 21.47
N PHE A 2 23.33 -9.50 21.07
CA PHE A 2 22.27 -9.74 20.08
C PHE A 2 22.88 -9.84 18.68
N SER A 3 22.33 -10.70 17.83
CA SER A 3 22.54 -10.57 16.39
C SER A 3 21.73 -9.36 15.92
N TRP A 4 22.42 -8.27 15.59
CA TRP A 4 21.79 -7.07 15.08
C TRP A 4 21.26 -7.31 13.65
N PRO A 5 20.01 -6.94 13.34
CA PRO A 5 19.50 -7.00 11.97
C PRO A 5 20.12 -5.89 11.13
N GLU A 6 19.92 -5.95 9.81
CA GLU A 6 20.40 -4.93 8.89
C GLU A 6 19.85 -3.54 9.25
N LEU A 7 20.67 -2.51 9.03
CA LEU A 7 20.23 -1.13 9.18
C LEU A 7 19.04 -0.87 8.23
N GLY A 8 18.07 -0.10 8.71
CA GLY A 8 16.77 0.08 8.05
C GLY A 8 15.73 -0.94 8.49
N THR A 9 16.09 -2.05 9.16
CA THR A 9 15.10 -3.02 9.67
C THR A 9 14.22 -2.39 10.74
N ARG A 10 12.91 -2.63 10.66
CA ARG A 10 11.97 -2.22 11.71
C ARG A 10 12.11 -3.14 12.92
N VAL A 11 12.36 -2.56 14.08
CA VAL A 11 12.60 -3.31 15.32
C VAL A 11 11.77 -2.72 16.47
N THR A 12 11.50 -3.57 17.45
CA THR A 12 11.21 -3.13 18.82
C THR A 12 12.41 -3.45 19.69
N LEU A 13 12.86 -2.45 20.44
CA LEU A 13 14.02 -2.50 21.30
C LEU A 13 13.58 -2.16 22.72
N ARG A 14 13.76 -3.11 23.64
CA ARG A 14 13.55 -2.88 25.08
C ARG A 14 14.89 -2.57 25.72
N TYR A 15 14.98 -1.49 26.48
CA TYR A 15 16.23 -1.04 27.08
C TYR A 15 16.08 -0.52 28.50
N ARG A 16 17.19 -0.53 29.23
CA ARG A 16 17.34 0.06 30.56
C ARG A 16 17.38 1.56 30.46
N ARG A 17 16.57 2.22 31.29
CA ARG A 17 16.65 3.67 31.51
C ARG A 17 17.74 3.99 32.55
N PRO A 18 18.17 5.26 32.65
CA PRO A 18 19.13 5.66 33.68
C PRO A 18 18.71 5.19 35.08
N PRO A 19 19.67 4.79 35.94
CA PRO A 19 19.38 4.36 37.31
C PRO A 19 18.47 5.35 38.04
N GLY A 20 17.42 4.83 38.71
CA GLY A 20 16.40 5.65 39.39
C GLY A 20 15.16 5.97 38.54
N SER A 21 15.12 5.58 37.26
CA SER A 21 13.93 5.74 36.42
C SER A 21 12.78 4.81 36.83
N VAL A 22 11.55 5.34 36.83
CA VAL A 22 10.32 4.56 36.99
C VAL A 22 9.45 4.77 35.73
N PRO A 23 9.13 3.71 34.96
CA PRO A 23 9.66 2.34 35.06
C PRO A 23 11.15 2.26 34.69
N PRO A 24 11.89 1.22 35.16
CA PRO A 24 13.33 1.05 34.90
C PRO A 24 13.65 0.59 33.47
N LEU A 25 12.66 0.05 32.77
CA LEU A 25 12.76 -0.38 31.38
C LEU A 25 11.76 0.41 30.54
N THR A 26 12.11 0.64 29.28
CA THR A 26 11.19 1.20 28.29
C THR A 26 11.43 0.58 26.92
N ASP A 27 10.46 0.74 26.03
CA ASP A 27 10.51 0.21 24.67
C ASP A 27 10.64 1.35 23.65
N ALA A 28 11.43 1.14 22.60
CA ALA A 28 11.48 1.95 21.40
C ALA A 28 11.02 1.11 20.20
N VAL A 29 10.20 1.69 19.33
CA VAL A 29 9.72 1.03 18.10
C VAL A 29 10.03 1.93 16.91
N GLY A 30 10.78 1.41 15.94
CA GLY A 30 11.24 2.20 14.81
C GLY A 30 12.17 1.45 13.89
N HIS A 31 12.85 2.19 13.00
CA HIS A 31 13.85 1.63 12.10
C HIS A 31 15.24 1.79 12.71
N LEU A 32 16.03 0.71 12.67
CA LEU A 32 17.41 0.70 13.15
C LEU A 32 18.29 1.55 12.23
N LEU A 33 18.99 2.55 12.77
CA LEU A 33 19.84 3.46 12.01
C LEU A 33 21.33 3.19 12.22
N ALA A 34 21.70 2.77 13.43
CA ALA A 34 23.07 2.43 13.80
C ALA A 34 23.04 1.46 14.99
N VAL A 35 24.11 0.71 15.18
CA VAL A 35 24.29 -0.25 16.29
C VAL A 35 25.58 -0.06 17.08
N ASP A 36 26.55 0.66 16.50
CA ASP A 36 27.85 0.97 17.10
C ASP A 36 28.24 2.42 16.76
N PRO A 37 28.83 3.19 17.69
CA PRO A 37 29.05 2.87 19.11
C PRO A 37 27.77 2.96 19.97
N VAL A 38 26.71 3.51 19.39
CA VAL A 38 25.41 3.73 20.04
C VAL A 38 24.32 3.17 19.14
N VAL A 39 23.34 2.48 19.73
CA VAL A 39 22.18 1.97 19.01
C VAL A 39 21.22 3.14 18.77
N ARG A 40 20.90 3.40 17.50
CA ARG A 40 20.01 4.50 17.10
C ARG A 40 18.76 3.93 16.46
N VAL A 41 17.59 4.25 16.98
CA VAL A 41 16.29 3.83 16.44
C VAL A 41 15.44 5.05 16.12
N ARG A 42 15.09 5.24 14.84
CA ARG A 42 14.17 6.29 14.41
C ARG A 42 12.73 5.82 14.54
N THR A 43 12.01 6.42 15.46
CA THR A 43 10.59 6.13 15.71
C THR A 43 9.70 6.62 14.56
N LYS A 44 8.44 6.20 14.54
CA LYS A 44 7.44 6.67 13.56
C LYS A 44 7.28 8.20 13.56
N THR A 45 7.54 8.86 14.68
CA THR A 45 7.45 10.33 14.80
C THR A 45 8.66 11.08 14.25
N GLY A 46 9.68 10.36 13.77
CA GLY A 46 10.95 10.95 13.33
C GLY A 46 11.97 11.13 14.47
N ALA A 47 11.55 11.06 15.74
CA ALA A 47 12.47 11.11 16.88
C ALA A 47 13.45 9.93 16.86
N VAL A 48 14.72 10.20 17.11
CA VAL A 48 15.79 9.20 17.23
C VAL A 48 16.00 8.88 18.69
N VAL A 49 15.80 7.62 19.05
CA VAL A 49 16.14 7.08 20.37
C VAL A 49 17.56 6.53 20.30
N GLU A 50 18.41 6.98 21.22
CA GLU A 50 19.81 6.56 21.33
C GLU A 50 19.99 5.77 22.62
N VAL A 51 20.59 4.58 22.50
CA VAL A 51 20.73 3.63 23.61
C VAL A 51 22.12 2.99 23.56
N SER A 52 22.76 2.83 24.71
CA SER A 52 23.97 2.01 24.81
C SER A 52 23.66 0.56 24.39
N PRO A 53 24.50 -0.09 23.57
CA PRO A 53 24.32 -1.51 23.25
C PRO A 53 24.17 -2.41 24.48
N ASP A 54 24.82 -2.07 25.59
CA ASP A 54 24.78 -2.82 26.86
C ASP A 54 23.47 -2.65 27.64
N ASP A 55 22.74 -1.57 27.39
CA ASP A 55 21.45 -1.29 28.02
C ASP A 55 20.29 -1.98 27.31
N VAL A 56 20.53 -2.53 26.12
CA VAL A 56 19.52 -3.28 25.36
C VAL A 56 19.30 -4.63 26.03
N VAL A 57 18.05 -4.92 26.40
CA VAL A 57 17.69 -6.17 27.09
C VAL A 57 16.84 -7.10 26.22
N ALA A 58 16.14 -6.56 25.22
CA ALA A 58 15.45 -7.36 24.23
C ALA A 58 15.41 -6.64 22.88
N LEU A 59 15.52 -7.42 21.82
CA LEU A 59 15.42 -6.97 20.44
C LEU A 59 14.48 -7.92 19.70
N ARG A 60 13.50 -7.38 18.99
CA ARG A 60 12.66 -8.15 18.08
C ARG A 60 12.50 -7.42 16.76
N VAL A 61 12.79 -8.12 15.67
CA VAL A 61 12.45 -7.67 14.32
C VAL A 61 10.93 -7.65 14.20
N LEU A 62 10.41 -6.50 13.82
CA LEU A 62 9.00 -6.34 13.53
C LEU A 62 8.81 -6.50 12.03
N THR A 63 7.76 -7.23 11.65
CA THR A 63 7.19 -7.09 10.32
C THR A 63 6.69 -5.66 10.13
N ASP A 64 6.36 -5.31 8.89
CA ASP A 64 5.75 -4.01 8.59
C ASP A 64 4.57 -3.71 9.51
N ALA A 65 4.34 -2.41 9.74
CA ALA A 65 3.24 -1.97 10.58
C ALA A 65 1.93 -2.58 10.07
N PRO A 66 1.06 -3.09 10.96
CA PRO A 66 -0.24 -3.59 10.54
C PRO A 66 -0.97 -2.49 9.77
N VAL A 67 -1.23 -2.76 8.50
CA VAL A 67 -1.99 -1.85 7.63
C VAL A 67 -3.42 -1.81 8.13
N ARG A 68 -3.97 -0.64 8.43
CA ARG A 68 -5.35 -0.49 8.91
C ARG A 68 -6.35 -0.58 7.75
N THR A 69 -7.58 -1.00 8.04
CA THR A 69 -8.67 -1.04 7.05
C THR A 69 -8.92 0.34 6.42
N SER A 70 -8.79 1.42 7.21
CA SER A 70 -8.90 2.79 6.71
C SER A 70 -7.78 3.16 5.73
N GLU A 71 -6.54 2.69 5.96
CA GLU A 71 -5.39 2.93 5.07
C GLU A 71 -5.56 2.16 3.75
N ILE A 72 -6.09 0.94 3.80
CA ILE A 72 -6.46 0.18 2.59
C ILE A 72 -7.50 0.95 1.79
N ARG A 73 -8.58 1.38 2.45
CA ARG A 73 -9.70 2.08 1.84
C ARG A 73 -9.26 3.40 1.19
N ALA A 74 -8.43 4.18 1.88
CA ALA A 74 -7.88 5.43 1.37
C ALA A 74 -7.04 5.21 0.09
N LEU A 75 -6.18 4.19 0.10
CA LEU A 75 -5.36 3.85 -1.07
C LEU A 75 -6.20 3.32 -2.25
N GLU A 76 -7.16 2.43 -1.99
CA GLU A 76 -8.04 1.92 -3.05
C GLU A 76 -8.90 3.05 -3.66
N HIS A 77 -9.28 4.05 -2.86
CA HIS A 77 -9.95 5.24 -3.37
C HIS A 77 -9.02 6.09 -4.26
N ALA A 78 -7.78 6.33 -3.83
CA ALA A 78 -6.79 7.03 -4.66
C ALA A 78 -6.52 6.27 -5.97
N ALA A 79 -6.43 4.93 -5.92
CA ALA A 79 -6.25 4.11 -7.09
C ALA A 79 -7.46 4.17 -8.04
N ALA A 80 -8.68 4.21 -7.50
CA ALA A 80 -9.88 4.37 -8.30
C ALA A 80 -10.00 5.76 -8.95
N VAL A 81 -9.50 6.82 -8.29
CA VAL A 81 -9.42 8.16 -8.88
C VAL A 81 -8.39 8.20 -10.01
N ALA A 82 -7.24 7.55 -9.84
CA ALA A 82 -6.19 7.49 -10.86
C ALA A 82 -6.60 6.68 -12.11
N THR A 83 -7.50 5.72 -11.97
CA THR A 83 -8.05 4.93 -13.08
C THR A 83 -9.58 4.90 -12.98
N PRO A 84 -10.26 5.97 -13.41
CA PRO A 84 -11.68 6.16 -13.14
C PRO A 84 -12.60 5.24 -13.93
N GLY A 85 -12.19 4.81 -15.13
CA GLY A 85 -13.09 4.21 -16.11
C GLY A 85 -13.94 5.27 -16.83
N ALA A 86 -14.60 4.86 -17.90
CA ALA A 86 -15.46 5.72 -18.71
C ALA A 86 -16.78 6.06 -17.99
N GLU A 87 -17.36 5.08 -17.27
CA GLU A 87 -18.57 5.26 -16.47
C GLU A 87 -18.30 4.93 -14.99
N ARG A 88 -18.90 5.72 -14.09
CA ARG A 88 -18.76 5.58 -12.64
C ARG A 88 -20.09 5.81 -11.94
N VAL A 89 -20.45 4.92 -11.01
CA VAL A 89 -21.64 5.07 -10.16
C VAL A 89 -21.31 4.63 -8.73
N TRP A 90 -21.74 5.43 -7.76
CA TRP A 90 -21.77 5.01 -6.36
C TRP A 90 -23.08 4.29 -6.06
N LEU A 91 -22.99 3.11 -5.44
CA LEU A 91 -24.13 2.31 -5.01
C LEU A 91 -23.86 1.77 -3.60
N GLU A 92 -24.51 2.34 -2.59
CA GLU A 92 -24.44 1.89 -1.18
C GLU A 92 -23.00 1.57 -0.71
N GLY A 93 -22.10 2.54 -0.91
CA GLY A 93 -20.71 2.43 -0.50
C GLY A 93 -19.78 1.67 -1.45
N TRP A 94 -20.31 1.10 -2.52
CA TRP A 94 -19.53 0.58 -3.64
C TRP A 94 -19.34 1.64 -4.71
N LEU A 95 -18.14 1.71 -5.29
CA LEU A 95 -17.90 2.41 -6.54
C LEU A 95 -17.84 1.40 -7.67
N LEU A 96 -18.81 1.48 -8.57
CA LEU A 96 -18.91 0.69 -9.80
C LEU A 96 -18.22 1.47 -10.91
N ARG A 97 -17.38 0.79 -11.68
CA ARG A 97 -16.63 1.36 -12.80
C ARG A 97 -16.77 0.46 -14.03
N ALA A 98 -16.84 1.08 -15.20
CA ALA A 98 -16.84 0.40 -16.49
C ALA A 98 -16.09 1.20 -17.56
N GLY A 99 -15.46 0.51 -18.50
CA GLY A 99 -14.63 1.08 -19.56
C GLY A 99 -13.17 1.27 -19.17
N ASP A 100 -12.32 1.58 -20.15
CA ASP A 100 -10.88 1.81 -20.00
C ASP A 100 -10.12 0.69 -19.25
N GLY A 101 -10.60 -0.55 -19.37
CA GLY A 101 -10.00 -1.72 -18.73
C GLY A 101 -10.32 -1.88 -17.24
N VAL A 102 -11.29 -1.14 -16.70
CA VAL A 102 -11.72 -1.24 -15.29
C VAL A 102 -13.21 -1.55 -15.16
N ASP A 103 -13.59 -2.80 -15.48
CA ASP A 103 -14.97 -3.32 -15.40
C ASP A 103 -15.21 -4.11 -14.09
N PHE A 104 -15.11 -3.45 -12.94
CA PHE A 104 -15.34 -4.07 -11.64
C PHE A 104 -15.71 -3.08 -10.53
N ALA A 105 -16.50 -3.54 -9.56
CA ALA A 105 -16.90 -2.75 -8.41
C ALA A 105 -15.90 -2.88 -7.26
N VAL A 106 -15.68 -1.80 -6.52
CA VAL A 106 -14.80 -1.75 -5.33
C VAL A 106 -15.56 -1.20 -4.11
N PRO A 107 -15.45 -1.83 -2.93
CA PRO A 107 -16.16 -1.40 -1.73
C PRO A 107 -15.39 -0.27 -1.05
N LEU A 108 -15.55 0.96 -1.52
CA LEU A 108 -14.71 2.10 -1.12
C LEU A 108 -15.23 2.88 0.08
N ASP A 109 -16.51 2.80 0.44
CA ASP A 109 -17.02 3.39 1.68
C ASP A 109 -17.24 2.34 2.78
N VAL A 110 -17.17 2.77 4.04
CA VAL A 110 -17.37 1.89 5.20
C VAL A 110 -18.78 1.26 5.25
N SER A 111 -19.76 1.88 4.60
CA SER A 111 -21.14 1.37 4.48
C SER A 111 -21.31 0.23 3.47
N ALA A 112 -20.28 -0.10 2.67
CA ALA A 112 -20.34 -1.18 1.70
C ALA A 112 -20.67 -2.51 2.38
N ARG A 113 -21.64 -3.24 1.82
CA ARG A 113 -22.16 -4.51 2.35
C ARG A 113 -22.36 -5.56 1.26
N ALA A 114 -22.35 -6.83 1.65
CA ALA A 114 -22.58 -7.96 0.74
C ALA A 114 -23.99 -7.93 0.10
N GLY A 115 -25.00 -7.48 0.85
CA GLY A 115 -26.38 -7.38 0.34
C GLY A 115 -26.59 -6.44 -0.86
N THR A 116 -25.59 -5.64 -1.25
CA THR A 116 -25.64 -4.78 -2.45
C THR A 116 -25.18 -5.54 -3.72
N VAL A 117 -24.50 -6.69 -3.57
CA VAL A 117 -23.85 -7.42 -4.67
C VAL A 117 -24.81 -7.80 -5.81
N ALA A 118 -26.04 -8.20 -5.50
CA ALA A 118 -27.03 -8.52 -6.52
C ALA A 118 -27.34 -7.32 -7.44
N ALA A 119 -27.54 -6.13 -6.85
CA ALA A 119 -27.80 -4.90 -7.60
C ALA A 119 -26.57 -4.42 -8.40
N ILE A 120 -25.36 -4.67 -7.87
CA ILE A 120 -24.11 -4.42 -8.59
C ILE A 120 -24.06 -5.28 -9.86
N ALA A 121 -24.37 -6.57 -9.73
CA ALA A 121 -24.34 -7.48 -10.86
C ALA A 121 -25.37 -7.09 -11.93
N ASP A 122 -26.58 -6.68 -11.55
CA ASP A 122 -27.59 -6.18 -12.50
C ASP A 122 -27.09 -4.95 -13.28
N TRP A 123 -26.31 -4.07 -12.62
CA TRP A 123 -25.78 -2.86 -13.25
C TRP A 123 -24.79 -3.17 -14.38
N TYR A 124 -23.90 -4.15 -14.18
CA TYR A 124 -22.96 -4.60 -15.21
C TYR A 124 -23.68 -5.36 -16.34
N GLU A 125 -24.61 -6.26 -16.00
CA GLU A 125 -25.31 -7.08 -16.99
C GLU A 125 -26.17 -6.25 -17.95
N ARG A 126 -26.83 -5.19 -17.47
CA ARG A 126 -27.56 -4.24 -18.34
C ARG A 126 -26.66 -3.57 -19.39
N ARG A 127 -25.34 -3.61 -19.19
CA ARG A 127 -24.33 -3.05 -20.10
C ARG A 127 -23.63 -4.15 -20.92
N GLY A 128 -24.05 -5.40 -20.80
CA GLY A 128 -23.41 -6.55 -21.44
C GLY A 128 -22.03 -6.88 -20.87
N LEU A 129 -21.72 -6.43 -19.65
CA LEU A 129 -20.44 -6.66 -18.99
C LEU A 129 -20.52 -7.83 -18.00
N THR A 130 -19.41 -8.55 -17.84
CA THR A 130 -19.30 -9.59 -16.81
C THR A 130 -19.20 -8.92 -15.43
N PRO A 131 -20.11 -9.22 -14.49
CA PRO A 131 -20.14 -8.53 -13.21
C PRO A 131 -19.03 -9.03 -12.28
N ARG A 132 -18.07 -8.16 -11.97
CA ARG A 132 -16.91 -8.47 -11.11
C ARG A 132 -16.82 -7.54 -9.91
N LEU A 133 -16.35 -8.09 -8.79
CA LEU A 133 -16.02 -7.36 -7.57
C LEU A 133 -14.51 -7.45 -7.36
N ALA A 134 -13.86 -6.33 -7.05
CA ALA A 134 -12.49 -6.32 -6.57
C ALA A 134 -12.49 -5.92 -5.10
N ILE A 135 -12.16 -6.89 -4.24
CA ILE A 135 -12.25 -6.74 -2.79
C ILE A 135 -10.84 -6.83 -2.22
N ALA A 136 -10.37 -5.70 -1.68
CA ALA A 136 -9.15 -5.66 -0.90
C ALA A 136 -9.34 -6.38 0.45
N ASP A 137 -8.27 -7.00 0.93
CA ASP A 137 -8.29 -7.78 2.16
C ASP A 137 -8.88 -6.96 3.32
N ARG A 138 -9.78 -7.59 4.09
CA ARG A 138 -10.39 -7.03 5.31
C ARG A 138 -11.36 -5.85 5.08
N LEU A 139 -11.66 -5.46 3.82
CA LEU A 139 -12.69 -4.46 3.55
C LEU A 139 -14.10 -5.01 3.69
N LEU A 140 -14.29 -6.28 3.37
CA LEU A 140 -15.56 -7.00 3.49
C LEU A 140 -15.31 -8.44 3.96
N PRO A 141 -16.21 -9.00 4.80
CA PRO A 141 -16.22 -10.43 5.06
C PRO A 141 -16.57 -11.16 3.77
N LEU A 142 -15.76 -12.15 3.41
CA LEU A 142 -15.99 -12.97 2.22
C LEU A 142 -16.73 -14.25 2.64
N PRO A 143 -17.79 -14.66 1.91
CA PRO A 143 -18.44 -15.93 2.18
C PRO A 143 -17.47 -17.11 2.02
N PRO A 144 -17.62 -18.18 2.83
CA PRO A 144 -16.85 -19.40 2.67
C PRO A 144 -17.04 -20.00 1.27
N GLY A 145 -15.98 -20.59 0.70
CA GLY A 145 -16.05 -21.29 -0.60
C GLY A 145 -16.00 -20.37 -1.82
N LEU A 146 -15.87 -19.05 -1.64
CA LEU A 146 -15.70 -18.11 -2.74
C LEU A 146 -14.27 -18.18 -3.30
N SER A 147 -14.14 -18.53 -4.58
CA SER A 147 -12.85 -18.59 -5.29
C SER A 147 -12.55 -17.28 -6.01
N ALA A 148 -11.36 -16.74 -5.78
CA ALA A 148 -10.90 -15.55 -6.51
C ALA A 148 -10.46 -15.93 -7.93
N GLU A 149 -10.93 -15.20 -8.93
CA GLU A 149 -10.50 -15.33 -10.33
C GLU A 149 -9.06 -14.83 -10.52
N ARG A 150 -8.69 -13.80 -9.74
CA ARG A 150 -7.40 -13.13 -9.82
C ARG A 150 -7.05 -12.54 -8.46
N THR A 151 -5.75 -12.51 -8.15
CA THR A 151 -5.23 -11.83 -6.96
C THR A 151 -4.11 -10.89 -7.38
N GLU A 152 -4.22 -9.64 -6.95
CA GLU A 152 -3.20 -8.62 -7.07
C GLU A 152 -2.61 -8.30 -5.70
N ARG A 153 -1.34 -7.94 -5.68
CA ARG A 153 -0.66 -7.35 -4.52
C ARG A 153 -0.49 -5.86 -4.74
N VAL A 154 -0.93 -5.08 -3.77
CA VAL A 154 -0.68 -3.64 -3.74
C VAL A 154 0.54 -3.40 -2.87
N LEU A 155 1.56 -2.78 -3.45
CA LEU A 155 2.79 -2.42 -2.78
C LEU A 155 2.88 -0.90 -2.65
N VAL A 156 3.54 -0.42 -1.60
CA VAL A 156 3.67 1.01 -1.32
C VAL A 156 5.11 1.39 -0.99
N ARG A 157 5.46 2.65 -1.22
CA ARG A 157 6.71 3.27 -0.80
C ARG A 157 6.42 4.70 -0.35
N ASP A 158 7.21 5.19 0.60
CA ASP A 158 7.23 6.61 0.95
C ASP A 158 8.06 7.38 -0.09
N VAL A 159 7.55 8.51 -0.54
CA VAL A 159 8.23 9.34 -1.55
C VAL A 159 8.97 10.44 -0.81
N ALA A 160 10.29 10.45 -0.95
CA ALA A 160 11.13 11.49 -0.37
C ALA A 160 10.85 12.83 -1.07
N PRO A 161 10.96 13.97 -0.36
CA PRO A 161 10.89 15.27 -1.01
C PRO A 161 11.94 15.36 -2.12
N PRO A 162 11.64 16.10 -3.20
CA PRO A 162 12.59 16.24 -4.29
C PRO A 162 13.90 16.86 -3.78
N ALA A 163 15.02 16.39 -4.33
CA ALA A 163 16.27 17.12 -4.17
C ALA A 163 16.11 18.50 -4.85
N PRO A 164 16.66 19.59 -4.25
CA PRO A 164 16.78 20.84 -4.98
C PRO A 164 17.61 20.55 -6.25
N ASP A 165 17.09 20.95 -7.41
CA ASP A 165 17.69 20.76 -8.75
C ASP A 165 17.55 19.37 -9.39
N ALA A 166 16.62 18.53 -8.92
CA ALA A 166 16.29 17.31 -9.66
C ALA A 166 15.74 17.67 -11.07
N PRO A 167 16.33 17.12 -12.16
CA PRO A 167 15.86 17.42 -13.51
C PRO A 167 14.43 16.93 -13.70
N GLU A 168 13.62 17.69 -14.44
CA GLU A 168 12.29 17.23 -14.80
C GLU A 168 12.40 15.95 -15.65
N PRO A 169 11.68 14.88 -15.27
CA PRO A 169 11.72 13.64 -16.02
C PRO A 169 11.14 13.86 -17.42
N GLY A 170 11.94 13.55 -18.45
CA GLY A 170 11.48 13.52 -19.84
C GLY A 170 10.39 12.46 -20.06
N PRO A 171 9.64 12.54 -21.18
CA PRO A 171 8.62 11.55 -21.50
C PRO A 171 9.24 10.15 -21.63
N THR A 172 8.61 9.17 -20.97
CA THR A 172 9.02 7.76 -21.01
C THR A 172 7.87 6.88 -21.45
N THR A 173 8.17 5.87 -22.28
CA THR A 173 7.17 4.92 -22.79
C THR A 173 7.14 3.62 -21.98
N VAL A 174 8.18 3.35 -21.17
CA VAL A 174 8.35 2.10 -20.40
C VAL A 174 7.68 2.12 -19.03
N ALA A 175 7.33 3.31 -18.53
CA ALA A 175 6.62 3.50 -17.28
C ALA A 175 5.63 4.68 -17.38
N ARG A 176 4.59 4.67 -16.55
CA ARG A 176 3.62 5.77 -16.40
C ARG A 176 3.34 6.01 -14.93
N ALA A 177 2.98 7.25 -14.63
CA ALA A 177 2.58 7.68 -13.29
C ALA A 177 1.26 8.44 -13.35
N ALA A 178 0.37 8.17 -12.40
CA ALA A 178 -0.86 8.92 -12.19
C ALA A 178 -0.87 9.50 -10.78
N LEU A 179 -1.11 10.80 -10.65
CA LEU A 179 -1.32 11.43 -9.34
C LEU A 179 -2.79 11.35 -8.95
N SER A 180 -3.06 11.06 -7.69
CA SER A 180 -4.39 11.10 -7.13
C SER A 180 -4.37 11.47 -5.65
N ASP A 181 -5.45 12.06 -5.18
CA ASP A 181 -5.63 12.43 -3.78
C ASP A 181 -6.56 11.40 -3.09
N ALA A 182 -6.13 10.90 -1.95
CA ALA A 182 -6.94 10.04 -1.09
C ALA A 182 -7.87 10.89 -0.19
N PRO A 183 -9.00 10.32 0.29
CA PRO A 183 -9.90 11.02 1.20
C PRO A 183 -9.27 11.49 2.52
N ASP A 184 -8.16 10.88 2.93
CA ASP A 184 -7.41 11.27 4.13
C ASP A 184 -6.42 12.43 3.89
N GLY A 185 -6.42 13.03 2.70
CA GLY A 185 -5.54 14.11 2.29
C GLY A 185 -4.17 13.65 1.78
N THR A 186 -3.89 12.34 1.76
CA THR A 186 -2.64 11.81 1.23
C THR A 186 -2.63 11.93 -0.29
N ARG A 187 -1.61 12.61 -0.83
CA ARG A 187 -1.34 12.63 -2.27
C ARG A 187 -0.48 11.44 -2.69
N TRP A 188 -1.04 10.60 -3.54
CA TRP A 188 -0.43 9.36 -4.04
C TRP A 188 0.06 9.51 -5.47
N VAL A 189 1.10 8.75 -5.81
CA VAL A 189 1.47 8.43 -7.18
C VAL A 189 1.33 6.93 -7.45
N GLY A 190 0.48 6.58 -8.41
CA GLY A 190 0.34 5.21 -8.92
C GLY A 190 1.29 4.97 -10.08
N LEU A 191 2.15 3.95 -9.99
CA LEU A 191 3.06 3.56 -11.05
C LEU A 191 2.56 2.34 -11.82
N SER A 192 2.74 2.36 -13.13
CA SER A 192 2.60 1.20 -14.01
C SER A 192 3.82 1.10 -14.91
N ALA A 193 4.40 -0.10 -15.02
CA ALA A 193 5.62 -0.35 -15.78
C ALA A 193 5.44 -1.57 -16.70
N ALA A 194 6.07 -1.54 -17.88
CA ALA A 194 5.97 -2.61 -18.88
C ALA A 194 7.08 -3.67 -18.77
N GLY A 195 8.00 -3.53 -17.80
CA GLY A 195 9.15 -4.40 -17.60
C GLY A 195 9.76 -4.25 -16.22
N ASN A 196 10.90 -4.89 -15.98
CA ASN A 196 11.64 -4.86 -14.71
C ASN A 196 13.14 -4.62 -14.90
N ASP A 197 13.56 -4.19 -16.08
CA ASP A 197 14.95 -3.90 -16.42
C ASP A 197 15.44 -2.58 -15.76
N PRO A 198 16.77 -2.34 -15.72
CA PRO A 198 17.33 -1.13 -15.11
C PRO A 198 16.84 0.19 -15.72
N ALA A 199 16.52 0.23 -17.02
CA ALA A 199 16.00 1.45 -17.64
C ALA A 199 14.56 1.72 -17.19
N THR A 200 13.75 0.67 -17.04
CA THR A 200 12.42 0.78 -16.45
C THR A 200 12.47 1.24 -14.99
N ALA A 201 13.41 0.72 -14.18
CA ALA A 201 13.60 1.17 -12.80
C ALA A 201 14.01 2.66 -12.73
N ALA A 202 14.96 3.09 -13.57
CA ALA A 202 15.38 4.49 -13.66
C ALA A 202 14.22 5.42 -14.09
N ALA A 203 13.39 4.99 -15.05
CA ALA A 203 12.20 5.72 -15.44
C ALA A 203 11.19 5.86 -14.29
N CYS A 204 11.00 4.80 -13.49
CA CYS A 204 10.15 4.85 -12.31
C CYS A 204 10.68 5.83 -11.25
N GLU A 205 11.98 5.82 -10.94
CA GLU A 205 12.56 6.78 -9.99
C GLU A 205 12.40 8.24 -10.47
N ALA A 206 12.58 8.48 -11.77
CA ALA A 206 12.39 9.81 -12.35
C ALA A 206 10.92 10.27 -12.21
N LEU A 207 9.95 9.37 -12.45
CA LEU A 207 8.53 9.64 -12.24
C LEU A 207 8.19 9.89 -10.76
N LEU A 208 8.80 9.14 -9.83
CA LEU A 208 8.64 9.34 -8.39
C LEU A 208 9.17 10.71 -7.96
N ALA A 209 10.35 11.11 -8.43
CA ALA A 209 10.93 12.43 -8.14
C ALA A 209 10.03 13.57 -8.68
N GLY A 210 9.55 13.46 -9.91
CA GLY A 210 8.61 14.43 -10.48
C GLY A 210 7.27 14.48 -9.72
N ALA A 211 6.78 13.34 -9.24
CA ALA A 211 5.58 13.28 -8.41
C ALA A 211 5.80 13.93 -7.04
N ALA A 212 6.97 13.75 -6.44
CA ALA A 212 7.37 14.39 -5.19
C ALA A 212 7.36 15.93 -5.31
N ALA A 213 7.91 16.46 -6.41
CA ALA A 213 7.88 17.89 -6.72
C ALA A 213 6.45 18.44 -6.85
N ARG A 214 5.49 17.58 -7.22
CA ARG A 214 4.06 17.89 -7.27
C ARG A 214 3.32 17.55 -5.96
N GLY A 215 4.03 17.28 -4.88
CA GLY A 215 3.49 17.08 -3.53
C GLY A 215 3.04 15.65 -3.22
N ALA A 216 3.33 14.66 -4.07
CA ALA A 216 3.10 13.26 -3.70
C ALA A 216 4.03 12.86 -2.56
N THR A 217 3.47 12.26 -1.51
CA THR A 217 4.23 11.80 -0.33
C THR A 217 4.30 10.28 -0.26
N ARG A 218 3.47 9.60 -1.05
CA ARG A 218 3.39 8.14 -1.11
C ARG A 218 3.26 7.67 -2.55
N ALA A 219 3.81 6.50 -2.81
CA ALA A 219 3.68 5.81 -4.09
C ALA A 219 3.05 4.45 -3.90
N TYR A 220 2.31 3.98 -4.90
CA TYR A 220 1.84 2.61 -4.97
C TYR A 220 2.10 1.99 -6.34
N LEU A 221 2.22 0.66 -6.35
CA LEU A 221 2.27 -0.15 -7.54
C LEU A 221 1.42 -1.40 -7.33
N VAL A 222 0.77 -1.87 -8.38
CA VAL A 222 -0.06 -3.08 -8.36
C VAL A 222 0.67 -4.16 -9.14
N ALA A 223 0.94 -5.28 -8.47
CA ALA A 223 1.55 -6.45 -9.06
C ALA A 223 0.52 -7.57 -9.18
N ASP A 224 0.40 -8.14 -10.38
CA ASP A 224 -0.14 -9.50 -10.49
C ASP A 224 0.79 -10.47 -9.78
N GLY A 225 0.21 -11.47 -9.11
CA GLY A 225 0.78 -12.24 -7.98
C GLY A 225 2.26 -12.66 -8.00
N THR A 226 2.95 -12.67 -9.15
CA THR A 226 4.40 -12.97 -9.26
C THR A 226 5.23 -12.04 -10.16
N GLY A 227 4.63 -11.18 -11.01
CA GLY A 227 5.33 -10.56 -12.15
C GLY A 227 6.13 -9.26 -11.87
N VAL A 228 5.65 -8.40 -10.97
CA VAL A 228 6.24 -7.06 -10.73
C VAL A 228 7.03 -7.00 -9.41
N LEU A 229 7.17 -8.12 -8.71
CA LEU A 229 7.89 -8.18 -7.44
C LEU A 229 9.38 -7.77 -7.58
N PRO A 230 10.15 -8.21 -8.60
CA PRO A 230 11.55 -7.81 -8.71
C PRO A 230 11.75 -6.30 -8.92
N LEU A 231 10.89 -5.65 -9.71
CA LEU A 231 10.92 -4.20 -9.89
C LEU A 231 10.52 -3.47 -8.60
N ALA A 232 9.46 -3.95 -7.94
CA ALA A 232 8.99 -3.40 -6.68
C ALA A 232 10.08 -3.47 -5.61
N ASP A 233 10.75 -4.62 -5.47
CA ASP A 233 11.85 -4.83 -4.54
C ASP A 233 13.03 -3.90 -4.86
N ALA A 234 13.44 -3.80 -6.14
CA ALA A 234 14.51 -2.90 -6.57
C ALA A 234 14.21 -1.42 -6.29
N LEU A 235 12.93 -1.03 -6.37
CA LEU A 235 12.45 0.32 -6.07
C LEU A 235 12.08 0.51 -4.58
N GLY A 236 12.33 -0.48 -3.71
CA GLY A 236 12.04 -0.38 -2.28
C GLY A 236 10.55 -0.25 -1.93
N PHE A 237 9.66 -0.78 -2.78
CA PHE A 237 8.26 -0.96 -2.45
C PHE A 237 8.08 -2.13 -1.49
N ARG A 238 7.16 -1.98 -0.53
CA ARG A 238 6.79 -3.01 0.44
C ARG A 238 5.34 -3.41 0.29
N ALA A 239 5.00 -4.65 0.64
CA ALA A 239 3.62 -5.12 0.57
C ALA A 239 2.69 -4.31 1.49
N HIS A 240 1.52 -3.93 0.99
CA HIS A 240 0.49 -3.23 1.77
C HIS A 240 -0.72 -4.12 2.03
N HIS A 241 -1.32 -4.65 0.97
CA HIS A 241 -2.48 -5.54 1.04
C HIS A 241 -2.65 -6.30 -0.27
N SER A 242 -3.52 -7.31 -0.29
CA SER A 242 -3.93 -7.96 -1.54
C SER A 242 -5.35 -7.54 -1.93
N ARG A 243 -5.61 -7.55 -3.23
CA ARG A 243 -6.92 -7.34 -3.83
C ARG A 243 -7.31 -8.58 -4.60
N ARG A 244 -8.49 -9.11 -4.33
CA ARG A 244 -9.01 -10.32 -4.97
C ARG A 244 -10.23 -10.00 -5.80
N TYR A 245 -10.30 -10.62 -6.97
CA TYR A 245 -11.37 -10.44 -7.92
C TYR A 245 -12.31 -11.63 -7.85
N PHE A 246 -13.59 -11.35 -7.73
CA PHE A 246 -14.63 -12.36 -7.59
C PHE A 246 -15.76 -12.11 -8.59
N PRO A 247 -16.40 -13.17 -9.11
CA PRO A 247 -17.65 -13.01 -9.80
C PRO A 247 -18.70 -12.48 -8.82
N ALA A 248 -19.45 -11.46 -9.23
CA ALA A 248 -20.56 -10.95 -8.41
C ALA A 248 -21.76 -11.92 -8.43
N ARG A 249 -21.92 -12.69 -9.52
CA ARG A 249 -22.88 -13.80 -9.59
C ARG A 249 -22.24 -15.07 -9.03
N SER A 250 -22.45 -15.29 -7.74
CA SER A 250 -22.09 -16.54 -7.07
C SER A 250 -23.14 -16.84 -6.00
N PRO A 251 -23.65 -18.08 -5.89
CA PRO A 251 -24.58 -18.47 -4.84
C PRO A 251 -24.05 -18.22 -3.43
N ALA A 252 -22.73 -18.14 -3.28
CA ALA A 252 -22.08 -17.85 -2.00
C ALA A 252 -22.44 -16.46 -1.46
N TRP A 253 -22.74 -15.48 -2.33
CA TRP A 253 -23.09 -14.12 -1.90
C TRP A 253 -24.49 -14.03 -1.27
N ASP A 254 -25.38 -14.99 -1.55
CA ASP A 254 -26.75 -15.05 -0.99
C ASP A 254 -26.76 -15.55 0.47
N THR A 255 -25.62 -15.99 0.99
CA THR A 255 -25.48 -16.59 2.33
C THR A 255 -24.95 -15.62 3.40
N VAL A 256 -24.69 -14.35 3.04
CA VAL A 256 -24.05 -13.34 3.89
C VAL A 256 -25.00 -12.23 4.33
#